data_AF-A0A653CLL6-F1
#
_entry.id   AF-A0A653CLL6-F1
#
_cell.length_a   1.000
_cell.length_b   1.000
_cell.length_c   1.000
_cell.angle_alpha   90.00
_cell.angle_beta   90.00
_cell.angle_gamma   90.00
#
_symmetry.space_group_name_H-M   'P 1'
#
loop_
_entity.id
_entity.type
_entity.pdbx_description
1 polymer ?
#
loop_
_entity_poly.entity_id
_entity_poly.type
_entity_poly.pdbx_seq_one_letter_code
_entity_poly.pdbx_strand_id
1 'polypeptide(L)'
;MKVTYDVGSSETAYQSGVLVWQYNPQKDRSLSPKLQSSWEGPYEVVKKINDVIYRIQNANGGKPNVVHFNRLAPFAGDNAGTQDKEVATLIENLYTKFKMYIRKFESPDTTENRQPLLSQLERINDFLAKRGTRFLTGDTMSCFDCELMPRLQHIRIGAKAFRKFDIPTKFTALWRYMANMYELEAFIQSCPADQDIISHIKNQLGLRTTARIELETPVYTTAIPVLAAES
;
A
#
# COMPACT_ATOMS: atom_id res chain seq x y z
N MET A 1 -16.95 -42.69 -21.73
CA MET A 1 -17.57 -41.39 -21.35
C MET A 1 -17.27 -40.95 -19.91
N LYS A 2 -16.09 -41.26 -19.33
CA LYS A 2 -15.65 -40.73 -18.02
C LYS A 2 -14.26 -40.07 -18.04
N VAL A 3 -13.48 -40.26 -19.11
CA VAL A 3 -12.06 -39.88 -19.18
C VAL A 3 -11.87 -38.39 -19.48
N THR A 4 -12.92 -37.67 -19.88
CA THR A 4 -12.84 -36.27 -20.31
C THR A 4 -13.19 -35.24 -19.24
N TYR A 5 -13.64 -35.67 -18.04
CA TYR A 5 -13.95 -34.75 -16.95
C TYR A 5 -12.74 -34.41 -16.05
N ASP A 6 -11.71 -35.26 -16.06
CA ASP A 6 -10.54 -35.12 -15.17
C ASP A 6 -9.36 -34.38 -15.82
N VAL A 7 -9.52 -33.88 -17.06
CA VAL A 7 -8.45 -33.24 -17.86
C VAL A 7 -7.96 -31.91 -17.26
N GLY A 8 -8.61 -31.42 -16.21
CA GLY A 8 -8.21 -30.22 -15.46
C GLY A 8 -8.04 -30.42 -13.95
N SER A 9 -8.09 -31.65 -13.43
CA SER A 9 -7.89 -31.89 -11.99
C SER A 9 -6.41 -31.76 -11.66
N SER A 10 -5.92 -30.53 -11.51
CA SER A 10 -4.61 -30.34 -10.91
C SER A 10 -4.65 -30.91 -9.50
N GLU A 11 -3.72 -31.79 -9.19
CA GLU A 11 -3.58 -32.50 -7.91
C GLU A 11 -3.07 -31.56 -6.79
N THR A 12 -3.49 -30.29 -6.79
CA THR A 12 -3.12 -29.33 -5.75
C THR A 12 -3.98 -29.58 -4.51
N ALA A 13 -3.53 -30.53 -3.68
CA ALA A 13 -4.05 -30.67 -2.33
C ALA A 13 -3.60 -29.46 -1.48
N TYR A 14 -4.55 -28.70 -0.96
CA TYR A 14 -4.25 -27.63 -0.01
C TYR A 14 -3.70 -28.22 1.28
N GLN A 15 -2.57 -27.70 1.75
CA GLN A 15 -2.01 -28.06 3.04
C GLN A 15 -2.67 -27.27 4.18
N SER A 16 -2.59 -27.78 5.40
CA SER A 16 -3.03 -27.04 6.58
C SER A 16 -2.24 -25.74 6.70
N GLY A 17 -2.92 -24.63 7.06
CA GLY A 17 -2.33 -23.30 7.17
C GLY A 17 -2.34 -22.48 5.87
N VAL A 18 -2.70 -23.08 4.73
CA VAL A 18 -2.83 -22.33 3.46
C VAL A 18 -4.12 -21.52 3.46
N LEU A 19 -4.05 -20.31 2.91
CA LEU A 19 -5.24 -19.50 2.68
C LEU A 19 -5.95 -19.83 1.38
N VAL A 20 -7.28 -19.77 1.45
CA VAL A 20 -8.20 -20.02 0.33
C VAL A 20 -9.37 -19.05 0.36
N TRP A 21 -9.91 -18.75 -0.81
CA TRP A 21 -11.25 -18.15 -0.96
C TRP A 21 -12.31 -19.24 -0.90
N GLN A 22 -13.42 -18.99 -0.22
CA GLN A 22 -14.60 -19.85 -0.21
C GLN A 22 -15.67 -19.31 -1.16
N TYR A 23 -16.15 -20.12 -2.10
CA TYR A 23 -17.29 -19.78 -2.94
C TYR A 23 -18.60 -19.88 -2.16
N ASN A 24 -19.26 -18.76 -1.89
CA ASN A 24 -20.57 -18.66 -1.25
C ASN A 24 -21.49 -17.74 -2.06
N PRO A 25 -22.35 -18.28 -2.94
CA PRO A 25 -23.22 -17.48 -3.80
C PRO A 25 -24.48 -16.94 -3.09
N GLN A 26 -24.56 -17.04 -1.75
CA GLN A 26 -25.69 -16.51 -1.01
C GLN A 26 -25.68 -14.98 -1.07
N LYS A 27 -26.77 -14.41 -1.60
CA LYS A 27 -26.88 -12.97 -1.86
C LYS A 27 -27.42 -12.24 -0.63
N ASP A 28 -26.73 -11.19 -0.21
CA ASP A 28 -27.27 -10.24 0.76
C ASP A 28 -28.38 -9.42 0.10
N ARG A 29 -29.57 -9.39 0.68
CA ARG A 29 -30.72 -8.64 0.14
C ARG A 29 -30.53 -7.12 0.26
N SER A 30 -29.62 -6.66 1.11
CA SER A 30 -29.34 -5.24 1.34
C SER A 30 -28.38 -4.63 0.31
N LEU A 31 -27.68 -5.47 -0.46
CA LEU A 31 -26.68 -5.05 -1.44
C LEU A 31 -27.18 -5.29 -2.88
N SER A 32 -26.74 -4.46 -3.81
CA SER A 32 -27.03 -4.69 -5.23
C SER A 32 -26.37 -5.98 -5.73
N PRO A 33 -27.08 -6.90 -6.41
CA PRO A 33 -26.54 -8.18 -6.84
C PRO A 33 -25.28 -8.11 -7.72
N LYS A 34 -25.06 -6.98 -8.41
CA LYS A 34 -23.90 -6.74 -9.28
C LYS A 34 -22.63 -6.34 -8.52
N LEU A 35 -22.77 -5.87 -7.28
CA LEU A 35 -21.64 -5.42 -6.44
C LEU A 35 -21.24 -6.48 -5.40
N GLN A 36 -21.91 -7.63 -5.38
CA GLN A 36 -21.64 -8.70 -4.45
C GLN A 36 -20.66 -9.70 -5.08
N SER A 37 -19.57 -9.98 -4.37
CA SER A 37 -18.69 -11.11 -4.70
C SER A 37 -19.35 -12.40 -4.25
N SER A 38 -19.32 -13.43 -5.09
CA SER A 38 -19.69 -14.81 -4.69
C SER A 38 -18.55 -15.56 -4.01
N TRP A 39 -17.39 -14.92 -3.85
CA TRP A 39 -16.23 -15.43 -3.15
C TRP A 39 -16.02 -14.65 -1.85
N GLU A 40 -15.94 -15.39 -0.74
CA GLU A 40 -15.77 -14.90 0.62
C GLU A 40 -14.43 -15.39 1.18
N GLY A 41 -13.77 -14.58 2.02
CA GLY A 41 -12.46 -14.93 2.59
C GLY A 41 -11.69 -13.72 3.09
N PRO A 42 -10.41 -13.90 3.48
CA PRO A 42 -9.65 -15.16 3.44
C PRO A 42 -10.07 -16.20 4.50
N TYR A 43 -9.98 -17.48 4.13
CA TYR A 43 -10.11 -18.61 5.04
C TYR A 43 -8.80 -19.39 5.12
N GLU A 44 -8.42 -19.87 6.29
CA GLU A 44 -7.32 -20.79 6.51
C GLU A 44 -7.80 -22.23 6.47
N VAL A 45 -7.08 -23.09 5.77
CA VAL A 45 -7.29 -24.54 5.80
C VAL A 45 -6.81 -25.09 7.15
N VAL A 46 -7.75 -25.42 8.03
CA VAL A 46 -7.45 -25.98 9.36
C VAL A 46 -7.08 -27.46 9.25
N LYS A 47 -7.76 -28.19 8.36
CA LYS A 47 -7.51 -29.63 8.18
C LYS A 47 -8.04 -30.13 6.85
N LYS A 48 -7.24 -30.92 6.15
CA LYS A 48 -7.71 -31.79 5.07
C LYS A 48 -8.40 -33.01 5.68
N ILE A 49 -9.70 -33.17 5.44
CA ILE A 49 -10.47 -34.34 5.92
C ILE A 49 -10.30 -35.50 4.94
N ASN A 50 -10.44 -35.22 3.65
CA ASN A 50 -10.12 -36.12 2.54
C ASN A 50 -9.73 -35.28 1.30
N ASP A 51 -9.51 -35.91 0.15
CA ASP A 51 -9.07 -35.19 -1.08
C ASP A 51 -10.06 -34.14 -1.57
N VAL A 52 -11.33 -34.28 -1.19
CA VAL A 52 -12.42 -33.47 -1.72
C VAL A 52 -13.06 -32.59 -0.65
N ILE A 53 -12.76 -32.79 0.64
CA ILE A 53 -13.40 -32.14 1.78
C ILE A 53 -12.33 -31.56 2.70
N TYR A 54 -12.47 -30.27 2.98
CA TYR A 54 -11.58 -29.49 3.81
C TYR A 54 -12.36 -28.83 4.93
N ARG A 55 -11.75 -28.76 6.11
CA ARG A 55 -12.20 -27.88 7.20
C ARG A 55 -11.43 -26.58 7.10
N ILE A 56 -12.16 -25.48 7.00
CA ILE A 56 -11.61 -24.14 6.91
C ILE A 56 -12.14 -23.26 8.03
N GLN A 57 -11.43 -22.18 8.33
CA GLN A 57 -11.81 -21.19 9.33
C GLN A 57 -11.49 -19.79 8.79
N ASN A 58 -12.35 -18.80 9.03
CA ASN A 58 -12.09 -17.44 8.56
C ASN A 58 -10.80 -16.91 9.23
N ALA A 59 -9.93 -16.25 8.47
CA ALA A 59 -8.63 -15.77 8.96
C ALA A 59 -8.78 -14.72 10.09
N ASN A 60 -9.92 -14.03 10.16
CA ASN A 60 -10.25 -13.10 11.25
C ASN A 60 -10.83 -13.80 12.49
N GLY A 61 -10.87 -15.13 12.50
CA GLY A 61 -11.50 -15.94 13.54
C GLY A 61 -12.97 -16.25 13.24
N GLY A 62 -13.56 -17.12 14.06
CA GLY A 62 -14.94 -17.61 13.89
C GLY A 62 -15.03 -19.13 13.91
N LYS A 63 -16.23 -19.68 13.75
CA LYS A 63 -16.49 -21.12 13.81
C LYS A 63 -15.96 -21.80 12.53
N PRO A 64 -15.15 -22.87 12.63
CA PRO A 64 -14.73 -23.64 11.47
C PRO A 64 -15.94 -24.26 10.74
N ASN A 65 -15.92 -24.24 9.42
CA ASN A 65 -16.89 -24.90 8.56
C ASN A 65 -16.20 -25.91 7.64
N VAL A 66 -16.98 -26.86 7.13
CA VAL A 66 -16.49 -27.93 6.25
C VAL A 66 -17.01 -27.67 4.85
N VAL A 67 -16.11 -27.63 3.87
CA VAL A 67 -16.43 -27.30 2.48
C VAL A 67 -15.76 -28.27 1.51
N HIS A 68 -16.34 -28.36 0.32
CA HIS A 68 -15.82 -29.16 -0.78
C HIS A 68 -14.71 -28.41 -1.53
N PHE A 69 -13.73 -29.13 -2.08
CA PHE A 69 -12.60 -28.58 -2.85
C PHE A 69 -13.06 -27.61 -3.96
N ASN A 70 -14.07 -27.97 -4.74
CA ASN A 70 -14.67 -27.09 -5.78
C ASN A 70 -15.23 -25.74 -5.27
N ARG A 71 -15.40 -25.56 -3.96
CA ARG A 71 -15.77 -24.26 -3.36
C ARG A 71 -14.56 -23.51 -2.84
N LEU A 72 -13.35 -23.99 -3.09
CA LEU A 72 -12.09 -23.37 -2.70
C LEU A 72 -11.36 -22.86 -3.94
N ALA A 73 -10.83 -21.66 -3.85
CA ALA A 73 -9.85 -21.15 -4.80
C ALA A 73 -8.58 -20.74 -4.04
N PRO A 74 -7.39 -20.84 -4.65
CA PRO A 74 -6.16 -20.37 -4.03
C PRO A 74 -6.30 -18.89 -3.69
N PHE A 75 -5.94 -18.51 -2.45
CA PHE A 75 -5.88 -17.11 -2.08
C PHE A 75 -4.52 -16.56 -2.52
N ALA A 76 -4.52 -15.75 -3.58
CA ALA A 76 -3.33 -15.06 -4.08
C ALA A 76 -3.10 -13.69 -3.40
N GLY A 77 -3.83 -13.40 -2.33
CA GLY A 77 -3.56 -12.22 -1.52
C GLY A 77 -2.42 -12.51 -0.56
N ASP A 78 -1.47 -11.58 -0.44
CA ASP A 78 -0.58 -11.62 0.71
C ASP A 78 -1.42 -11.46 1.97
N ASN A 79 -1.25 -12.35 2.94
CA ASN A 79 -1.72 -12.17 4.33
C ASN A 79 -1.23 -10.86 4.97
N ALA A 80 -0.34 -10.12 4.29
CA ALA A 80 0.17 -8.82 4.69
C ALA A 80 -0.92 -7.75 4.84
N GLY A 81 -2.11 -7.92 4.23
CA GLY A 81 -3.14 -6.89 4.17
C GLY A 81 -3.70 -6.39 5.52
N THR A 82 -3.58 -7.15 6.60
CA THR A 82 -4.26 -6.80 7.86
C THR A 82 -3.53 -7.19 9.15
N GLN A 83 -2.31 -7.75 9.08
CA GLN A 83 -1.60 -8.21 10.29
C GLN A 83 -0.44 -7.33 10.74
N ASP A 84 0.22 -6.57 9.84
CA ASP A 84 1.34 -5.74 10.26
C ASP A 84 0.84 -4.41 10.87
N LYS A 85 0.31 -4.53 12.09
CA LYS A 85 -0.17 -3.40 12.90
C LYS A 85 0.92 -2.36 13.12
N GLU A 86 2.18 -2.80 13.18
CA GLU A 86 3.33 -1.91 13.31
C GLU A 86 3.44 -1.01 12.07
N VAL A 87 3.40 -1.58 10.87
CA VAL A 87 3.41 -0.82 9.60
C VAL A 87 2.17 0.09 9.48
N ALA A 88 0.99 -0.43 9.81
CA ALA A 88 -0.25 0.34 9.75
C ALA A 88 -0.15 1.61 10.62
N THR A 89 0.25 1.47 11.89
CA THR A 89 0.44 2.61 12.81
C THR A 89 1.62 3.51 12.43
N LEU A 90 2.64 2.96 11.78
CA LEU A 90 3.80 3.72 11.31
C LEU A 90 3.43 4.71 10.20
N ILE A 91 2.64 4.29 9.22
CA ILE A 91 2.27 5.15 8.08
C ILE A 91 1.00 5.97 8.34
N GLU A 92 0.27 5.64 9.40
CA GLU A 92 -0.92 6.36 9.84
C GLU A 92 -0.62 7.86 10.04
N ASN A 93 -1.58 8.70 9.66
CA ASN A 93 -1.54 10.16 9.84
C ASN A 93 -0.38 10.91 9.15
N LEU A 94 0.50 10.23 8.39
CA LEU A 94 1.59 10.88 7.65
C LEU A 94 1.07 12.00 6.75
N TYR A 95 0.02 11.72 5.96
CA TYR A 95 -0.55 12.71 5.04
C TYR A 95 -1.27 13.86 5.78
N THR A 96 -1.85 13.59 6.95
CA THR A 96 -2.44 14.64 7.79
C THR A 96 -1.37 15.60 8.29
N LYS A 97 -0.24 15.08 8.80
CA LYS A 97 0.91 15.88 9.22
C LYS A 97 1.48 16.71 8.07
N PHE A 98 1.56 16.13 6.87
CA PHE A 98 1.93 16.85 5.65
C PHE A 98 0.97 18.02 5.34
N LYS A 99 -0.35 17.77 5.29
CA LYS A 99 -1.34 18.84 5.04
C LYS A 99 -1.26 19.96 6.08
N MET A 100 -1.05 19.63 7.36
CA MET A 100 -0.85 20.61 8.43
C MET A 100 0.43 21.41 8.25
N TYR A 101 1.51 20.77 7.82
CA TYR A 101 2.76 21.42 7.49
C TYR A 101 2.59 22.42 6.34
N ILE A 102 1.87 22.05 5.28
CA ILE A 102 1.63 22.95 4.14
C ILE A 102 0.71 24.12 4.53
N ARG A 103 -0.46 23.86 5.15
CA ARG A 103 -1.51 24.87 5.40
C ARG A 103 -1.08 26.11 6.18
N LYS A 104 -0.21 25.98 7.19
CA LYS A 104 0.17 27.10 8.08
C LYS A 104 1.12 28.11 7.42
N PHE A 105 0.89 28.47 6.16
CA PHE A 105 1.76 29.36 5.37
C PHE A 105 1.85 30.77 5.99
N GLU A 106 0.94 31.09 6.90
CA GLU A 106 0.70 32.45 7.41
C GLU A 106 1.49 32.84 8.67
N SER A 107 2.17 31.91 9.35
CA SER A 107 3.02 32.27 10.50
C SER A 107 4.49 32.42 10.09
N PRO A 108 5.15 33.56 10.39
CA PRO A 108 6.55 33.81 10.03
C PRO A 108 7.55 32.89 10.75
N ASP A 109 7.17 32.25 11.86
CA ASP A 109 8.04 31.28 12.52
C ASP A 109 7.92 29.88 11.90
N THR A 110 8.83 29.60 10.96
CA THR A 110 8.71 28.51 9.98
C THR A 110 9.35 27.19 10.45
N THR A 111 10.07 27.19 11.57
CA THR A 111 10.96 26.07 11.94
C THR A 111 10.30 25.04 12.85
N GLU A 112 9.37 25.42 13.72
CA GLU A 112 8.72 24.49 14.66
C GLU A 112 7.73 23.54 13.97
N ASN A 113 7.05 24.00 12.91
CA ASN A 113 5.93 23.26 12.33
C ASN A 113 6.32 22.11 11.38
N ARG A 114 7.61 22.02 10.97
CA ARG A 114 8.09 20.88 10.17
C ARG A 114 8.39 19.64 11.01
N GLN A 115 8.62 19.81 12.31
CA GLN A 115 9.08 18.73 13.18
C GLN A 115 8.13 17.51 13.18
N PRO A 116 6.80 17.65 13.28
CA PRO A 116 5.92 16.48 13.29
C PRO A 116 6.00 15.63 12.02
N LEU A 117 6.12 16.26 10.85
CA LEU A 117 6.32 15.58 9.57
C LEU A 117 7.71 14.95 9.50
N LEU A 118 8.74 15.72 9.86
CA LEU A 118 10.13 15.28 9.84
C LEU A 118 10.36 14.06 10.73
N SER A 119 9.86 14.10 11.97
CA SER A 119 9.94 12.98 12.92
C SER A 119 9.16 11.76 12.42
N GLN A 120 8.06 11.93 11.68
CA GLN A 120 7.36 10.78 11.09
C GLN A 120 8.17 10.15 9.94
N LEU A 121 8.78 10.97 9.09
CA LEU A 121 9.67 10.49 8.03
C LEU A 121 10.91 9.79 8.60
N GLU A 122 11.47 10.32 9.69
CA GLU A 122 12.58 9.71 10.43
C GLU A 122 12.18 8.34 11.00
N ARG A 123 11.01 8.23 11.64
CA ARG A 123 10.49 6.93 12.11
C ARG A 123 10.32 5.91 10.98
N ILE A 124 9.84 6.33 9.81
CA ILE A 124 9.72 5.44 8.64
C ILE A 124 11.11 5.02 8.15
N ASN A 125 12.06 5.96 8.07
CA ASN A 125 13.45 5.66 7.73
C ASN A 125 14.05 4.60 8.68
N ASP A 126 13.93 4.82 9.99
CA ASP A 126 14.52 3.94 11.00
C ASP A 126 13.86 2.56 10.98
N PHE A 127 12.55 2.50 10.74
CA PHE A 127 11.83 1.24 10.54
C PHE A 127 12.36 0.48 9.32
N LEU A 128 12.52 1.14 8.17
CA LEU A 128 13.07 0.53 6.94
C LEU A 128 14.52 0.08 7.14
N ALA A 129 15.33 0.88 7.84
CA ALA A 129 16.71 0.54 8.17
C ALA A 129 16.79 -0.70 9.06
N LYS A 130 15.91 -0.80 10.07
CA LYS A 130 15.82 -1.94 11.00
C LYS A 130 15.30 -3.21 10.32
N ARG A 131 14.28 -3.11 9.46
CA ARG A 131 13.72 -4.27 8.74
C ARG A 131 14.67 -4.83 7.69
N GLY A 132 15.37 -3.96 6.95
CA GLY A 132 16.34 -4.37 5.93
C GLY A 132 15.72 -5.00 4.68
N THR A 133 14.40 -4.94 4.51
CA THR A 133 13.65 -5.47 3.36
C THR A 133 13.54 -4.46 2.23
N ARG A 134 13.19 -4.93 1.02
CA ARG A 134 12.98 -4.04 -0.14
C ARG A 134 11.80 -3.08 0.03
N PHE A 135 10.70 -3.58 0.60
CA PHE A 135 9.44 -2.86 0.84
C PHE A 135 9.02 -2.94 2.32
N LEU A 136 7.86 -2.35 2.68
CA LEU A 136 7.44 -2.18 4.08
C LEU A 136 7.30 -3.49 4.87
N THR A 137 6.78 -4.54 4.23
CA THR A 137 6.51 -5.83 4.90
C THR A 137 7.39 -6.97 4.41
N GLY A 138 8.26 -6.75 3.42
CA GLY A 138 9.06 -7.81 2.80
C GLY A 138 9.66 -7.37 1.46
N ASP A 139 10.06 -8.34 0.64
CA ASP A 139 10.62 -8.07 -0.69
C ASP A 139 9.57 -8.00 -1.81
N THR A 140 8.32 -8.33 -1.50
CA THR A 140 7.14 -8.17 -2.35
C THR A 140 6.33 -6.95 -1.93
N MET A 141 5.68 -6.31 -2.91
CA MET A 141 4.85 -5.13 -2.66
C MET A 141 3.55 -5.52 -1.94
N SER A 142 3.21 -4.77 -0.90
CA SER A 142 1.99 -4.94 -0.11
C SER A 142 1.00 -3.78 -0.32
N CYS A 143 -0.19 -3.89 0.27
CA CYS A 143 -1.16 -2.78 0.26
C CYS A 143 -0.63 -1.52 0.98
N PHE A 144 0.24 -1.67 1.99
CA PHE A 144 0.83 -0.54 2.70
C PHE A 144 1.77 0.26 1.80
N ASP A 145 2.46 -0.39 0.87
CA ASP A 145 3.32 0.27 -0.12
C ASP A 145 2.47 1.11 -1.08
N CYS A 146 1.35 0.55 -1.56
CA CYS A 146 0.37 1.26 -2.38
C CYS A 146 -0.26 2.48 -1.66
N GLU A 147 -0.28 2.49 -0.32
CA GLU A 147 -0.71 3.64 0.47
C GLU A 147 0.42 4.67 0.70
N LEU A 148 1.62 4.20 1.03
CA LEU A 148 2.74 5.06 1.42
C LEU A 148 3.40 5.74 0.22
N MET A 149 3.63 5.01 -0.87
CA MET A 149 4.37 5.49 -2.04
C MET A 149 3.76 6.78 -2.65
N PRO A 150 2.44 6.85 -2.94
CA PRO A 150 1.84 8.08 -3.47
C PRO A 150 1.95 9.25 -2.47
N ARG A 151 1.85 8.97 -1.17
CA ARG A 151 1.98 10.00 -0.12
C ARG A 151 3.39 10.56 -0.05
N LEU A 152 4.42 9.72 -0.14
CA LEU A 152 5.81 10.16 -0.20
C LEU A 152 6.08 11.02 -1.43
N GLN A 153 5.53 10.64 -2.59
CA GLN A 153 5.63 11.46 -3.80
C GLN A 153 4.94 12.82 -3.62
N HIS A 154 3.71 12.85 -3.09
CA HIS A 154 3.03 14.11 -2.78
C HIS A 154 3.82 14.98 -1.80
N ILE A 155 4.43 14.38 -0.77
CA ILE A 155 5.28 15.10 0.19
C ILE A 155 6.48 15.69 -0.54
N ARG A 156 7.20 14.89 -1.34
CA ARG A 156 8.39 15.31 -2.07
C ARG A 156 8.11 16.49 -2.99
N ILE A 157 7.04 16.41 -3.79
CA ILE A 157 6.70 17.46 -4.76
C ILE A 157 6.07 18.68 -4.07
N GLY A 158 5.05 18.45 -3.25
CA GLY A 158 4.29 19.53 -2.62
C GLY A 158 5.09 20.30 -1.59
N ALA A 159 5.87 19.62 -0.73
CA ALA A 159 6.69 20.32 0.27
C ALA A 159 7.80 21.15 -0.38
N LYS A 160 8.37 20.67 -1.49
CA LYS A 160 9.34 21.45 -2.27
C LYS A 160 8.69 22.69 -2.88
N ALA A 161 7.55 22.52 -3.54
CA ALA A 161 6.84 23.62 -4.22
C ALA A 161 6.36 24.71 -3.25
N PHE A 162 5.75 24.34 -2.12
CA PHE A 162 5.11 25.32 -1.21
C PHE A 162 5.98 25.77 -0.03
N ARG A 163 6.99 24.98 0.35
CA ARG A 163 7.81 25.24 1.55
C ARG A 163 9.32 25.21 1.30
N LYS A 164 9.77 24.98 0.06
CA LYS A 164 11.19 24.76 -0.27
C LYS A 164 11.84 23.70 0.63
N PHE A 165 11.06 22.70 1.01
CA PHE A 165 11.50 21.60 1.85
C PHE A 165 11.76 20.37 0.98
N ASP A 166 12.95 19.81 1.11
CA ASP A 166 13.32 18.50 0.56
C ASP A 166 13.38 17.48 1.70
N ILE A 167 13.03 16.22 1.39
CA ILE A 167 13.23 15.10 2.32
C ILE A 167 14.74 14.99 2.59
N PRO A 168 15.21 15.01 3.86
CA PRO A 168 16.62 14.98 4.18
C PRO A 168 17.37 13.81 3.55
N THR A 169 18.55 14.07 2.98
CA THR A 169 19.41 13.03 2.38
C THR A 169 19.96 12.03 3.40
N LYS A 170 20.02 12.42 4.68
CA LYS A 170 20.39 11.52 5.79
C LYS A 170 19.42 10.34 5.99
N PHE A 171 18.19 10.42 5.45
CA PHE A 171 17.22 9.32 5.52
C PHE A 171 17.49 8.29 4.43
N THR A 172 18.65 7.62 4.51
CA THR A 172 19.18 6.73 3.46
C THR A 172 18.28 5.53 3.17
N ALA A 173 17.68 4.92 4.20
CA ALA A 173 16.77 3.78 4.02
C ALA A 173 15.46 4.20 3.35
N LEU A 174 14.94 5.39 3.70
CA LEU A 174 13.77 5.96 3.03
C LEU A 174 14.07 6.31 1.56
N TRP A 175 15.22 6.91 1.26
CA TRP A 175 15.62 7.19 -0.11
C TRP A 175 15.86 5.92 -0.93
N ARG A 176 16.41 4.86 -0.32
CA ARG A 176 16.51 3.53 -0.95
C ARG A 176 15.12 2.95 -1.25
N TYR A 177 14.17 3.08 -0.33
CA TYR A 177 12.78 2.67 -0.56
C TYR A 177 12.13 3.45 -1.71
N MET A 178 12.33 4.78 -1.77
CA MET A 178 11.85 5.59 -2.89
C MET A 178 12.54 5.24 -4.21
N ALA A 179 13.82 4.85 -4.19
CA ALA A 179 14.50 4.33 -5.38
C ALA A 179 13.82 3.06 -5.90
N ASN A 180 13.55 2.09 -5.01
CA ASN A 180 12.79 0.87 -5.35
C ASN A 180 11.39 1.20 -5.89
N MET A 181 10.72 2.21 -5.32
CA MET A 181 9.42 2.70 -5.80
C MET A 181 9.48 3.22 -7.24
N TYR A 182 10.52 3.97 -7.61
CA TYR A 182 10.67 4.49 -8.98
C TYR A 182 11.08 3.42 -10.00
N GLU A 183 11.49 2.23 -9.58
CA GLU A 183 11.70 1.07 -10.46
C GLU A 183 10.41 0.26 -10.70
N LEU A 184 9.33 0.51 -9.93
CA LEU A 184 8.07 -0.22 -10.08
C LEU A 184 7.25 0.34 -11.23
N GLU A 185 6.97 -0.49 -12.23
CA GLU A 185 6.08 -0.15 -13.34
C GLU A 185 4.68 0.29 -12.86
N ALA A 186 4.13 -0.41 -11.86
CA ALA A 186 2.85 -0.06 -11.26
C ALA A 186 2.81 1.36 -10.69
N PHE A 187 3.92 1.83 -10.10
CA PHE A 187 4.02 3.20 -9.59
C PHE A 187 4.22 4.19 -10.73
N ILE A 188 5.13 3.91 -11.68
CA ILE A 188 5.45 4.81 -12.79
C ILE A 188 4.23 5.04 -13.69
N GLN A 189 3.45 4.00 -13.99
CA GLN A 189 2.26 4.12 -14.83
C GLN A 189 1.10 4.86 -14.13
N SER A 190 1.03 4.82 -12.80
CA SER A 190 -0.05 5.44 -12.03
C SER A 190 0.32 6.81 -11.45
N CYS A 191 1.60 7.19 -11.46
CA CYS A 191 2.06 8.46 -10.91
C CYS A 191 1.64 9.63 -11.81
N PRO A 192 0.90 10.62 -11.29
CA PRO A 192 0.59 11.84 -12.03
C PRO A 192 1.85 12.70 -12.24
N ALA A 193 1.78 13.65 -13.16
CA ALA A 193 2.85 14.63 -13.35
C ALA A 193 2.97 15.55 -12.11
N ASP A 194 4.16 16.10 -11.88
CA ASP A 194 4.45 16.96 -10.73
C ASP A 194 3.49 18.16 -10.67
N GLN A 195 3.17 18.75 -11.82
CA GLN A 195 2.23 19.86 -11.96
C GLN A 195 0.82 19.51 -11.44
N ASP A 196 0.34 18.30 -11.75
CA ASP A 196 -0.96 17.83 -11.31
C ASP A 196 -0.99 17.59 -9.79
N ILE A 197 0.09 17.07 -9.22
CA ILE A 197 0.25 16.91 -7.77
C ILE A 197 0.18 18.29 -7.09
N ILE A 198 0.93 19.27 -7.59
CA ILE A 198 0.96 20.63 -7.03
C ILE A 198 -0.43 21.27 -7.15
N SER A 199 -1.07 21.17 -8.32
CA SER A 199 -2.41 21.71 -8.56
C SER A 199 -3.46 21.06 -7.65
N HIS A 200 -3.41 19.73 -7.50
CA HIS A 200 -4.27 18.99 -6.59
C HIS A 200 -4.13 19.46 -5.13
N ILE A 201 -2.90 19.56 -4.63
CA ILE A 201 -2.64 20.01 -3.25
C ILE A 201 -3.07 21.47 -3.06
N LYS A 202 -2.80 22.34 -4.04
CA LYS A 202 -3.22 23.74 -4.03
C LYS A 202 -4.73 23.85 -3.89
N ASN A 203 -5.48 23.13 -4.73
CA ASN A 203 -6.94 23.15 -4.74
C ASN A 203 -7.52 22.54 -3.47
N GLN A 204 -6.98 21.40 -3.02
CA GLN A 204 -7.44 20.71 -1.81
C GLN A 204 -7.23 21.56 -0.54
N LEU A 205 -6.15 22.33 -0.47
CA LEU A 205 -5.80 23.12 0.72
C LEU A 205 -6.17 24.60 0.60
N GLY A 206 -6.74 25.05 -0.52
CA GLY A 206 -7.13 26.45 -0.75
C GLY A 206 -5.94 27.41 -0.83
N LEU A 207 -4.78 26.95 -1.31
CA LEU A 207 -3.55 27.74 -1.33
C LEU A 207 -3.57 28.75 -2.49
N ARG A 208 -3.04 29.95 -2.24
CA ARG A 208 -2.82 30.95 -3.28
C ARG A 208 -1.41 30.81 -3.84
N THR A 209 -1.29 30.82 -5.17
CA THR A 209 0.00 30.78 -5.86
C THR A 209 -0.09 31.63 -7.11
N THR A 210 0.94 32.43 -7.35
CA THR A 210 1.07 33.33 -8.52
C THR A 210 1.57 32.62 -9.77
N ALA A 211 2.22 31.45 -9.63
CA ALA A 211 2.70 30.64 -10.74
C ALA A 211 1.54 29.94 -11.49
N ARG A 212 1.56 30.03 -12.83
CA ARG A 212 0.63 29.35 -13.73
C ARG A 212 1.13 27.93 -14.03
N ILE A 213 1.15 27.09 -13.00
CA ILE A 213 1.65 25.70 -13.05
C ILE A 213 0.90 24.86 -14.10
N GLU A 214 -0.37 25.19 -14.37
CA GLU A 214 -1.22 24.52 -15.37
C GLU A 214 -0.75 24.72 -16.83
N LEU A 215 0.15 25.66 -17.09
CA LEU A 215 0.71 25.92 -18.42
C LEU A 215 2.12 25.32 -18.60
N GLU A 216 2.68 24.71 -17.55
CA GLU A 216 4.00 24.09 -17.61
C GLU A 216 3.93 22.72 -18.28
N THR A 217 5.01 22.33 -18.96
CA THR A 217 5.14 20.99 -19.52
C THR A 217 5.15 19.95 -18.40
N PRO A 218 4.46 18.80 -18.54
CA PRO A 218 4.42 17.78 -17.51
C PRO A 218 5.81 17.19 -17.25
N VAL A 219 6.22 17.15 -15.99
CA VAL A 219 7.49 16.56 -15.52
C VAL A 219 7.19 15.51 -14.46
N TYR A 220 8.06 14.49 -14.37
CA TYR A 220 7.96 13.41 -13.39
C TYR A 220 9.26 13.36 -12.58
N THR A 221 9.25 13.87 -11.35
CA THR A 221 10.45 13.83 -10.51
C THR A 221 10.65 12.44 -9.91
N THR A 222 11.65 11.73 -10.42
CA THR A 222 12.06 10.38 -9.98
C THR A 222 13.53 10.26 -9.59
N ALA A 223 14.36 11.28 -9.85
CA ALA A 223 15.78 11.27 -9.53
C ALA A 223 16.02 11.07 -8.01
N ILE A 224 17.06 10.36 -7.60
CA ILE A 224 17.44 10.19 -6.18
C ILE A 224 18.64 11.11 -5.90
N PRO A 225 18.67 11.85 -4.77
CA PRO A 225 19.83 12.66 -4.43
C PRO A 225 21.06 11.77 -4.23
N VAL A 226 22.23 12.24 -4.67
CA VAL A 226 23.50 11.54 -4.46
C VAL A 226 23.72 11.41 -2.95
N LEU A 227 23.64 10.17 -2.44
CA LEU A 227 23.94 9.88 -1.06
C LEU A 227 25.46 9.98 -0.90
N ALA A 228 25.94 10.93 -0.08
CA ALA A 228 27.35 10.96 0.28
C ALA A 228 27.68 9.62 0.96
N ALA A 229 28.62 8.87 0.39
CA ALA A 229 29.14 7.68 1.05
C ALA A 229 29.78 8.12 2.37
N GLU A 230 29.31 7.58 3.49
CA GLU A 230 29.98 7.75 4.77
C GLU A 230 31.36 7.10 4.64
N SER A 231 32.40 7.93 4.69
CA SER A 231 33.82 7.56 4.76
C SER A 231 34.24 7.24 6.18
#